data_AF-A0A8I7BDP8-F1
#
_entry.id   AF-A0A8I7BDP8-F1
#
_cell.length_a   1.000
_cell.length_b   1.000
_cell.length_c   1.000
_cell.angle_alpha   90.00
_cell.angle_beta   90.00
_cell.angle_gamma   90.00
#
_symmetry.space_group_name_H-M   'P 1'
#
loop_
_entity.id
_entity.type
_entity.pdbx_description
1 polymer ?
#
loop_
_entity_poly.entity_id
_entity_poly.type
_entity_poly.pdbx_seq_one_letter_code
_entity_poly.pdbx_strand_id
1 'polypeptide(L)' 'MVVGLWCAHPDRGMRPSIRQAMNVLRFEAPLPSLPARMPVATYGPPTNPSTSGTLVLSSSISGR' A
#
# COMPACT_ATOMS: atom_id res chain seq x y z
N MET A 1 16.50 9.35 5.88
CA MET A 1 16.47 7.87 5.84
C MET A 1 15.41 7.42 4.83
N VAL A 2 15.81 6.97 3.64
CA VAL A 2 14.92 6.72 2.48
C VAL A 2 14.08 5.44 2.63
N VAL A 3 14.70 4.36 3.15
CA VAL A 3 14.01 3.07 3.37
C VAL A 3 12.84 3.20 4.35
N GLY A 4 12.96 4.02 5.39
CA GLY A 4 11.89 4.27 6.36
C GLY A 4 10.65 4.92 5.72
N LEU A 5 10.87 5.90 4.83
CA LEU A 5 9.79 6.54 4.06
C LEU A 5 9.11 5.55 3.10
N TRP A 6 9.90 4.64 2.51
CA TRP A 6 9.37 3.59 1.64
C TRP A 6 8.50 2.58 2.39
N CYS A 7 8.93 2.17 3.59
CA CYS A 7 8.16 1.30 4.47
C CYS A 7 6.86 1.95 4.97
N ALA A 8 6.83 3.27 5.12
CA ALA A 8 5.68 4.04 5.62
C ALA A 8 4.63 4.36 4.54
N HIS A 9 4.78 3.85 3.32
CA HIS A 9 3.91 4.20 2.19
C HIS A 9 2.41 3.93 2.48
N PRO A 10 1.49 4.80 2.06
CA PRO A 10 0.06 4.62 2.34
C PRO A 10 -0.53 3.41 1.62
N ASP A 11 -0.10 3.14 0.40
CA ASP A 11 -0.46 1.93 -0.35
C ASP A 11 0.38 0.72 0.12
N ARG A 12 -0.30 -0.36 0.50
CA ARG A 12 0.34 -1.61 0.94
C ARG A 12 1.09 -2.31 -0.19
N GLY A 13 0.66 -2.17 -1.44
CA GLY A 13 1.33 -2.80 -2.59
C GLY A 13 2.69 -2.17 -2.93
N MET A 14 2.88 -0.91 -2.53
CA MET A 14 4.12 -0.17 -2.75
C MET A 14 5.07 -0.23 -1.55
N ARG A 15 4.66 -0.85 -0.42
CA ARG A 15 5.55 -1.09 0.72
C ARG A 15 6.53 -2.21 0.38
N PRO A 16 7.84 -2.03 0.58
CA PRO A 16 8.79 -3.11 0.40
C PRO A 16 8.56 -4.21 1.43
N SER A 17 8.85 -5.45 1.05
CA SER A 17 8.97 -6.55 2.01
C SER A 17 10.14 -6.30 2.97
N ILE A 18 10.10 -6.93 4.15
CA ILE A 18 11.21 -6.84 5.13
C ILE A 18 12.55 -7.24 4.50
N ARG A 19 12.52 -8.25 3.60
CA ARG A 19 13.71 -8.74 2.90
C ARG A 19 14.26 -7.68 1.93
N GLN A 20 13.39 -7.03 1.16
CA GLN A 20 13.81 -5.95 0.26
C GLN A 20 14.39 -4.76 1.03
N ALA A 21 13.74 -4.35 2.12
CA ALA A 21 14.23 -3.28 2.98
C ALA A 21 15.62 -3.61 3.55
N MET A 22 15.81 -4.86 4.03
CA MET A 22 17.10 -5.34 4.52
C MET A 22 18.19 -5.32 3.43
N ASN A 23 17.89 -5.78 2.22
CA ASN A 23 18.87 -5.79 1.14
C ASN A 23 19.32 -4.36 0.77
N VAL A 24 18.41 -3.38 0.75
CA VAL A 24 18.76 -1.97 0.53
C VAL A 24 19.57 -1.41 1.70
N LEU A 25 19.22 -1.75 2.95
CA LEU A 25 19.98 -1.34 4.14
C LEU A 25 21.38 -1.95 4.19
N ARG A 26 21.57 -3.13 3.62
CA ARG A 26 22.85 -3.82 3.47
C ARG A 26 23.63 -3.38 2.22
N PHE A 27 23.08 -2.46 1.42
CA PHE A 27 23.64 -2.04 0.13
C PHE A 27 23.81 -3.19 -0.89
N GLU A 28 23.06 -4.30 -0.71
CA GLU A 28 23.01 -5.43 -1.64
C GLU A 28 22.02 -5.18 -2.80
N ALA A 29 21.22 -4.12 -2.71
CA ALA A 29 20.26 -3.70 -3.73
C ALA A 29 20.31 -2.17 -3.91
N PRO A 30 20.00 -1.66 -5.12
CA PRO A 30 19.95 -0.22 -5.36
C PRO A 30 18.88 0.45 -4.50
N LEU A 31 19.16 1.68 -4.08
CA LEU A 31 18.20 2.49 -3.33
C LEU A 31 16.97 2.79 -4.21
N PRO A 32 15.76 2.72 -3.63
CA PRO A 32 14.55 3.11 -4.34
C PRO A 32 14.57 4.61 -4.68
N SER A 33 14.18 4.97 -5.90
CA SER A 33 13.93 6.35 -6.29
C SER A 33 12.56 6.79 -5.77
N LEU A 34 12.53 7.34 -4.55
CA LEU A 34 11.29 7.90 -4.01
C LEU A 34 11.07 9.34 -4.49
N PRO A 35 9.83 9.72 -4.83
CA PRO A 35 9.50 11.10 -5.14
C PRO A 35 9.77 12.00 -3.91
N ALA A 36 10.15 13.25 -4.17
CA ALA A 36 10.47 14.23 -3.12
C ALA A 36 9.26 14.57 -2.21
N ARG A 37 8.04 14.34 -2.72
CA ARG A 37 6.78 14.50 -1.98
C ARG A 37 6.22 13.12 -1.66
N MET A 38 5.94 12.87 -0.38
CA MET A 38 5.16 11.71 0.00
C MET A 38 3.75 11.82 -0.60
N PRO A 39 3.25 10.77 -1.27
CA PRO A 39 1.88 10.78 -1.76
C PRO A 39 0.92 10.89 -0.58
N VAL A 40 -0.11 11.72 -0.76
CA VAL A 40 -1.19 11.84 0.21
C VAL A 40 -1.93 10.50 0.25
N ALA A 41 -2.22 10.03 1.46
CA ALA A 41 -2.98 8.81 1.63
C ALA A 41 -4.42 9.03 1.13
N THR A 42 -4.68 8.61 -0.11
CA THR A 42 -6.03 8.62 -0.67
C THR A 42 -6.77 7.38 -0.18
N TYR A 43 -7.43 7.50 0.97
CA TYR A 43 -8.36 6.47 1.46
C TYR A 43 -9.69 6.58 0.69
N GLY A 44 -9.66 6.22 -0.60
CA GLY A 44 -10.87 6.02 -1.38
C GLY A 44 -11.54 4.68 -1.01
N PRO A 45 -12.83 4.49 -1.34
CA PRO A 45 -13.41 3.15 -1.32
C PRO A 45 -12.50 2.21 -2.12
N PRO A 46 -12.31 0.94 -1.71
CA PRO A 46 -11.46 0.01 -2.44
C PRO A 46 -11.96 -0.06 -3.89
N THR A 47 -11.25 0.61 -4.79
CA THR A 47 -11.45 0.43 -6.23
C THR A 47 -10.78 -0.88 -6.54
N ASN A 48 -11.56 -1.96 -6.38
CA ASN A 48 -11.17 -3.28 -6.87
C ASN A 48 -10.81 -3.08 -8.35
N PRO A 49 -9.55 -3.26 -8.80
CA PRO A 49 -9.21 -3.12 -10.22
C PRO A 49 -9.77 -4.28 -11.07
N SER A 50 -10.59 -5.14 -10.46
CA SER A 50 -11.44 -6.10 -11.13
C SER A 50 -12.84 -5.97 -10.54
N THR A 51 -13.81 -5.59 -11.37
CA THR A 51 -15.20 -6.10 -11.43
C THR A 51 -16.10 -4.97 -11.92
N SER A 52 -16.33 -4.92 -13.23
CA SER A 52 -17.63 -4.47 -13.73
C SER A 52 -18.69 -5.37 -13.10
N GLY A 53 -19.39 -4.89 -12.07
CA GLY A 53 -20.44 -5.68 -11.40
C GLY A 53 -20.71 -5.22 -9.97
N THR A 54 -21.66 -4.30 -9.85
CA THR A 54 -22.64 -4.16 -8.76
C THR A 54 -22.19 -4.49 -7.33
N LEU A 55 -21.89 -3.47 -6.54
CA LEU A 55 -21.79 -3.58 -5.08
C LEU A 55 -23.18 -3.81 -4.49
N VAL A 56 -23.53 -5.07 -4.24
CA VAL A 56 -24.65 -5.42 -3.35
C VAL A 56 -24.21 -5.20 -1.90
N LEU A 57 -24.78 -4.18 -1.27
CA LEU A 57 -24.61 -3.88 0.14
C LEU A 57 -25.44 -4.88 0.96
N SER A 58 -24.86 -6.04 1.30
CA SER A 58 -25.50 -6.98 2.23
C SER A 58 -25.33 -6.48 3.67
N SER A 59 -26.19 -5.56 4.09
CA SER A 59 -26.41 -5.28 5.51
C SER A 59 -27.27 -6.39 6.11
N SER A 60 -26.64 -7.37 6.77
CA SER A 60 -27.37 -8.32 7.60
C SER A 60 -27.79 -7.64 8.90
N ILE A 61 -29.06 -7.21 8.97
CA ILE A 61 -29.74 -6.96 10.24
C ILE A 61 -30.85 -8.01 10.39
N SER A 62 -30.69 -8.91 11.36
CA SER A 62 -31.75 -9.72 11.97
C SER A 62 -31.08 -10.55 13.07
N GLY A 63 -31.37 -10.43 14.36
CA GLY A 63 -32.60 -9.93 14.97
C GLY A 63 -33.62 -11.06 15.17
N ARG A 64 -33.26 -12.09 15.94
CA ARG A 64 -34.13 -12.91 16.81
C ARG A 64 -33.30 -13.96 17.53
#